data_AF-A0A9Q4XLC6-F1
#
_entry.id   AF-A0A9Q4XLC6-F1
#
_cell.length_a   1.000
_cell.length_b   1.000
_cell.length_c   1.000
_cell.angle_alpha   90.00
_cell.angle_beta   90.00
_cell.angle_gamma   90.00
#
_symmetry.space_group_name_H-M   'P 1'
#
loop_
_entity.id
_entity.type
_entity.pdbx_description
1 polymer ?
#
loop_
_entity_poly.entity_id
_entity_poly.type
_entity_poly.pdbx_seq_one_letter_code
_entity_poly.pdbx_strand_id
1 'polypeptide(L)' 'MSQKTGRISPYPLRMPNEVREWYEMEAGSNARSLNAEIVKILTDRKNRVEGQRKNAQ' A
#
# COMPACT_ATOMS: atom_id res chain seq x y z
N MET A 1 -11.39 -20.05 -5.60
CA MET A 1 -12.07 -18.75 -5.84
C MET A 1 -11.39 -18.10 -7.03
N SER A 2 -12.08 -17.95 -8.16
CA SER A 2 -11.51 -17.31 -9.35
C SER A 2 -11.36 -15.82 -9.07
N GLN A 3 -10.13 -15.35 -8.79
CA GLN A 3 -9.88 -13.91 -8.66
C GLN A 3 -10.12 -13.28 -10.03
N LYS A 4 -11.16 -12.45 -10.14
CA LYS A 4 -11.37 -11.62 -11.34
C LYS A 4 -10.14 -10.74 -11.54
N THR A 5 -9.28 -11.10 -12.50
CA THR A 5 -8.07 -10.36 -12.89
C THR A 5 -8.41 -9.14 -13.75
N GLY A 6 -9.41 -8.36 -13.32
CA GLY A 6 -9.69 -7.08 -13.94
C GLY A 6 -8.53 -6.12 -13.69
N ARG A 7 -8.13 -5.34 -14.70
CA ARG A 7 -7.22 -4.22 -14.48
C ARG A 7 -7.85 -3.28 -13.46
N ILE A 8 -7.17 -3.10 -12.32
CA ILE A 8 -7.61 -2.15 -11.28
C ILE A 8 -7.33 -0.75 -11.81
N SER A 9 -8.36 0.10 -11.87
CA SER A 9 -8.18 1.50 -12.23
C SER A 9 -7.29 2.18 -11.19
N PRO A 10 -6.30 3.00 -11.59
CA PRO A 10 -5.48 3.75 -10.65
C PRO A 10 -6.33 4.61 -9.71
N TYR A 11 -5.93 4.66 -8.43
CA TYR A 11 -6.52 5.58 -7.47
C TYR A 11 -5.70 6.88 -7.46
N PRO A 12 -6.26 8.04 -7.84
CA PRO A 12 -5.51 9.29 -7.93
C PRO A 12 -5.28 9.89 -6.53
N LEU A 13 -4.24 9.40 -5.86
CA LEU A 13 -3.83 9.91 -4.56
C LEU A 13 -3.15 11.28 -4.73
N ARG A 14 -3.70 12.30 -4.07
CA ARG A 14 -3.06 13.63 -3.97
C ARG A 14 -1.97 13.57 -2.91
N MET A 15 -0.74 13.33 -3.36
CA MET A 15 0.43 13.19 -2.48
C MET A 15 1.28 14.47 -2.55
N PRO A 16 1.63 15.09 -1.41
CA PRO A 16 2.62 16.16 -1.38
C PRO A 16 3.96 15.70 -1.96
N ASN A 17 4.71 16.59 -2.61
CA ASN A 17 5.97 16.23 -3.28
C ASN A 17 6.99 15.61 -2.33
N GLU A 18 7.20 16.21 -1.16
CA GLU A 18 8.11 15.69 -0.14
C GLU A 18 7.78 14.24 0.27
N VAL A 19 6.49 13.96 0.47
CA VAL A 19 6.02 12.61 0.84
C VAL A 19 6.26 11.63 -0.31
N ARG A 20 6.04 12.09 -1.54
CA ARG A 20 6.26 11.27 -2.75
C ARG A 20 7.72 10.91 -2.91
N GLU A 21 8.62 11.91 -2.83
CA GLU A 21 10.07 11.72 -2.95
C GLU A 21 10.57 10.72 -1.90
N TRP A 22 10.09 10.84 -0.66
CA TRP A 22 10.43 9.90 0.40
C TRP A 22 10.03 8.46 0.05
N TYR A 23 8.79 8.23 -0.37
CA TYR A 23 8.34 6.88 -0.74
C TYR A 23 8.96 6.35 -2.03
N GLU A 24 9.35 7.21 -2.96
CA GLU A 24 10.09 6.81 -4.17
C GLU A 24 11.50 6.31 -3.81
N MET A 25 12.19 6.96 -2.87
CA MET A 25 13.47 6.48 -2.35
C MET A 25 13.32 5.11 -1.66
N GLU A 26 12.36 4.98 -0.75
CA GLU A 26 12.10 3.72 -0.04
C GLU A 26 11.72 2.57 -1.00
N ALA A 27 10.89 2.86 -2.00
CA ALA A 27 10.53 1.88 -3.04
C ALA A 27 11.77 1.43 -3.83
N GLY A 28 12.66 2.36 -4.18
CA GLY A 28 13.94 2.08 -4.84
C GLY A 28 14.84 1.17 -3.99
N SER A 29 15.03 1.50 -2.72
CA SER A 29 15.80 0.68 -1.76
C SER A 29 15.24 -0.73 -1.60
N ASN A 30 13.93 -0.90 -1.76
CA ASN A 30 13.23 -2.17 -1.64
C ASN A 30 13.04 -2.92 -2.97
N ALA A 31 13.58 -2.41 -4.09
CA ALA A 31 13.38 -2.94 -5.44
C ALA A 31 11.89 -3.11 -5.83
N ARG A 32 11.05 -2.14 -5.45
CA ARG A 32 9.62 -2.09 -5.76
C ARG A 32 9.28 -0.84 -6.59
N SER A 33 8.15 -0.90 -7.29
CA SER A 33 7.53 0.32 -7.81
C SER A 33 6.91 1.11 -6.65
N LEU A 34 6.78 2.43 -6.79
CA LEU A 34 6.08 3.28 -5.82
C LEU A 34 4.70 2.71 -5.46
N ASN A 35 3.93 2.28 -6.48
CA ASN A 35 2.61 1.69 -6.24
C ASN A 35 2.69 0.41 -5.40
N ALA A 36 3.63 -0.50 -5.70
CA ALA A 36 3.79 -1.73 -4.93
C ALA A 36 4.20 -1.46 -3.48
N GLU A 37 5.06 -0.46 -3.24
CA GLU A 37 5.46 -0.07 -1.89
C GLU A 37 4.28 0.52 -1.10
N ILE A 38 3.54 1.45 -1.68
CA ILE A 38 2.35 2.04 -1.04
C ILE A 38 1.29 0.97 -0.74
N VAL A 39 1.01 0.06 -1.67
CA VAL A 39 0.05 -1.04 -1.45
C VAL A 39 0.50 -1.95 -0.31
N LYS A 40 1.80 -2.26 -0.22
CA LYS A 40 2.38 -3.06 0.88
C LYS A 40 2.16 -2.38 2.22
N ILE A 41 2.49 -1.09 2.33
CA ILE A 41 2.29 -0.31 3.57
C ILE A 41 0.82 -0.27 4.00
N LEU A 42 -0.08 0.00 3.06
CA LEU A 42 -1.53 0.04 3.34
C LEU A 42 -2.05 -1.34 3.78
N THR A 43 -1.57 -2.42 3.15
CA THR A 43 -1.95 -3.79 3.49
C THR A 43 -1.44 -4.18 4.88
N ASP A 44 -0.18 -3.89 5.19
CA ASP A 44 0.42 -4.13 6.51
C ASP A 44 -0.37 -3.41 7.61
N ARG A 45 -0.69 -2.13 7.37
CA ARG A 45 -1.47 -1.31 8.32
C ARG A 45 -2.87 -1.88 8.51
N LYS A 46 -3.56 -2.24 7.42
CA LYS A 46 -4.89 -2.86 7.46
C LYS A 46 -4.86 -4.14 8.30
N ASN A 47 -3.96 -5.06 7.98
CA ASN A 47 -3.86 -6.36 8.67
C ASN A 47 -3.59 -6.19 10.17
N ARG A 48 -2.75 -5.24 10.54
CA ARG A 48 -2.48 -4.92 11.96
C ARG A 48 -3.74 -4.44 12.68
N VAL A 49 -4.50 -3.52 12.07
CA VAL A 49 -5.74 -3.00 12.66
C VAL A 49 -6.81 -4.08 12.77
N GLU A 50 -6.97 -4.92 11.73
CA GLU A 50 -7.91 -6.05 11.75
C GLU A 50 -7.53 -7.08 12.82
N GLY A 51 -6.24 -7.41 12.97
CA GLY A 51 -5.76 -8.29 14.02
C GLY A 51 -6.02 -7.74 15.43
N GLN A 52 -5.76 -6.45 15.65
CA GLN A 52 -6.05 -5.79 16.93
C GLN A 52 -7.55 -5.83 17.30
N ARG A 53 -8.44 -5.59 16.33
CA ARG A 53 -9.88 -5.63 16.56
C ARG A 53 -10.39 -7.02 16.94
N LYS A 54 -9.85 -8.07 16.30
CA LYS A 54 -10.24 -9.46 16.58
C LYS A 54 -9.80 -9.94 17.96
N ASN A 55 -8.65 -9.48 18.45
CA ASN A 55 -8.12 -9.88 19.76
C ASN A 55 -8.69 -9.06 20.93
N ALA A 56 -9.41 -7.98 20.64
CA ALA A 56 -10.06 -7.12 21.65
C ALA A 56 -11.55 -7.46 21.87
N GLN A 57 -12.05 -8.50 21.21
CA GLN A 57 -13.45 -8.91 21.21
C GLN A 57 -13.62 -10.30 21.82
#